data_AF-A0A2H9MZZ3-F1
#
_entry.id   AF-A0A2H9MZZ3-F1
#
_cell.length_a   1.000
_cell.length_b   1.000
_cell.length_c   1.000
_cell.angle_alpha   90.00
_cell.angle_beta   90.00
_cell.angle_gamma   90.00
#
_symmetry.space_group_name_H-M   'P 1'
#
loop_
_entity.id
_entity.type
_entity.pdbx_description
1 polymer ?
#
loop_
_entity_poly.entity_id
_entity_poly.type
_entity_poly.pdbx_seq_one_letter_code
_entity_poly.pdbx_strand_id
1 'polypeptide(L)' 'MKLKLNFNLKETLQKYRRVLILAKKPSMSELKRISRICLIGFFIIGSISFLFYMVSVMVV' A
#
# COMPACT_ATOMS: atom_id res chain seq x y z
N MET A 1 -34.90 11.54 2.66
CA MET A 1 -34.38 10.63 1.61
C MET A 1 -33.95 9.32 2.27
N LYS A 2 -34.77 8.27 2.21
CA LYS A 2 -34.50 6.99 2.91
C LYS A 2 -33.51 6.15 2.09
N LEU A 3 -32.25 6.10 2.51
CA LEU A 3 -31.25 5.20 1.95
C LEU A 3 -31.56 3.75 2.36
N LYS A 4 -32.22 3.02 1.46
CA LYS A 4 -32.46 1.59 1.53
C LYS A 4 -31.14 0.86 1.17
N LEU A 5 -30.29 0.60 2.16
CA LEU A 5 -29.09 -0.24 1.98
C LEU A 5 -29.47 -1.72 2.02
N ASN A 6 -29.94 -2.24 0.89
CA ASN A 6 -30.07 -3.67 0.67
C ASN A 6 -28.68 -4.18 0.24
N PHE A 7 -27.86 -4.58 1.21
CA PHE A 7 -26.49 -5.03 0.96
C PHE A 7 -26.48 -6.38 0.25
N ASN A 8 -26.53 -6.36 -1.08
CA ASN A 8 -26.35 -7.56 -1.90
C ASN A 8 -24.86 -7.93 -1.99
N LEU A 9 -24.23 -8.21 -0.84
CA LEU A 9 -22.78 -8.45 -0.67
C LEU A 9 -22.23 -9.46 -1.68
N LYS A 10 -23.00 -10.51 -1.98
CA LYS A 10 -22.64 -11.54 -2.94
C LYS A 10 -22.43 -10.98 -4.35
N GLU A 11 -23.29 -10.07 -4.78
CA GLU A 11 -23.22 -9.43 -6.08
C GLU A 11 -22.05 -8.44 -6.15
N THR A 12 -21.84 -7.67 -5.08
CA THR A 12 -20.70 -6.75 -4.94
C THR A 12 -19.35 -7.49 -4.97
N LEU A 13 -19.24 -8.62 -4.26
CA LEU A 13 -18.05 -9.48 -4.29
C LEU A 13 -17.78 -10.05 -5.68
N GLN A 14 -18.83 -10.47 -6.41
CA GLN A 14 -18.68 -10.95 -7.79
C GLN A 14 -18.20 -9.85 -8.72
N LYS A 15 -18.68 -8.61 -8.56
CA LYS A 15 -18.20 -7.44 -9.32
C LYS A 15 -16.72 -7.18 -9.04
N TYR A 16 -16.28 -7.13 -7.78
CA TYR A 16 -14.86 -6.95 -7.43
C TYR A 16 -13.98 -8.09 -7.93
N ARG A 17 -14.45 -9.35 -7.85
CA ARG A 17 -13.70 -10.49 -8.38
C ARG A 17 -13.42 -10.36 -9.87
N ARG A 18 -14.39 -9.89 -10.67
CA ARG A 18 -14.18 -9.63 -12.10
C ARG A 18 -13.07 -8.60 -12.31
N VAL A 19 -13.11 -7.49 -11.59
CA VAL A 19 -12.07 -6.44 -11.67
C VAL A 19 -10.69 -6.99 -11.33
N LEU A 20 -10.58 -7.81 -10.27
CA LEU A 20 -9.31 -8.43 -9.87
C LEU A 20 -8.77 -9.44 -10.90
N ILE A 21 -9.65 -10.11 -11.64
CA ILE A 21 -9.26 -11.03 -12.73
C ILE A 21 -8.80 -10.25 -13.97
N LEU A 22 -9.46 -9.13 -14.28
CA LEU A 22 -9.09 -8.22 -15.37
C LEU A 22 -7.77 -7.48 -15.09
N ALA A 23 -7.45 -7.25 -13.82
CA ALA A 23 -6.20 -6.61 -13.44
C ALA A 23 -4.99 -7.50 -13.83
N LYS A 24 -4.04 -6.92 -14.56
CA LYS A 24 -2.78 -7.59 -14.90
C LYS A 24 -2.01 -7.90 -13.62
N LYS A 25 -1.74 -9.19 -13.36
CA LYS A 25 -0.81 -9.57 -12.28
C LYS A 25 0.59 -9.03 -12.59
N PRO A 26 1.27 -8.39 -11.63
CA PRO A 26 2.60 -7.87 -11.86
C PRO A 26 3.56 -9.01 -12.19
N SER A 27 4.46 -8.78 -13.14
CA SER A 27 5.54 -9.72 -13.44
C SER A 27 6.62 -9.69 -12.36
N MET A 28 7.46 -10.73 -12.29
CA MET A 28 8.57 -10.78 -11.32
C MET A 28 9.57 -9.62 -11.51
N SER A 29 9.76 -9.15 -12.76
CA SER A 29 10.63 -8.02 -13.05
C SER A 29 10.02 -6.69 -12.62
N GLU A 30 8.72 -6.49 -12.84
CA GLU A 30 7.98 -5.31 -12.36
C GLU A 30 8.00 -5.24 -10.83
N LEU A 31 7.74 -6.36 -10.15
CA LEU A 31 7.77 -6.45 -8.69
C LEU A 31 9.15 -6.12 -8.14
N LYS A 32 10.22 -6.66 -8.74
CA LYS A 32 11.61 -6.37 -8.33
C LYS A 32 11.99 -4.89 -8.52
N ARG A 33 11.45 -4.24 -9.55
CA ARG A 33 11.69 -2.82 -9.80
C ARG A 33 10.97 -1.95 -8.78
N ILE A 34 9.69 -2.23 -8.52
CA ILE A 34 8.88 -1.50 -7.54
C ILE A 34 9.47 -1.69 -6.14
N SER A 35 9.78 -2.93 -5.76
CA SER A 35 10.34 -3.23 -4.43
C SER A 35 11.67 -2.51 -4.19
N ARG A 36 12.55 -2.45 -5.20
CA ARG A 36 13.81 -1.71 -5.08
C ARG A 36 13.58 -0.23 -4.81
N ILE A 37 12.67 0.41 -5.53
CA ILE A 37 12.36 1.84 -5.36
C ILE A 37 11.73 2.08 -3.98
N CYS A 38 10.79 1.22 -3.57
CA CYS A 38 10.18 1.28 -2.25
C CYS A 38 11.22 1.13 -1.14
N LEU A 39 12.13 0.16 -1.23
CA LEU A 39 13.18 -0.05 -0.24
C LEU A 39 14.11 1.15 -0.12
N ILE A 40 14.48 1.77 -1.24
CA ILE A 40 15.29 3.00 -1.25
C ILE A 40 14.53 4.13 -0.51
N GLY A 41 13.25 4.34 -0.82
CA GLY A 41 12.43 5.35 -0.15
C GLY A 41 12.27 5.09 1.35
N PHE A 42 11.99 3.84 1.74
CA PHE A 42 11.91 3.43 3.14
C PHE A 42 13.22 3.67 3.88
N PHE A 43 14.35 3.35 3.26
CA PHE A 43 15.66 3.57 3.86
C PHE A 43 15.94 5.05 4.07
N ILE A 44 15.69 5.90 3.07
CA ILE A 44 15.91 7.36 3.18
C ILE A 44 15.05 7.95 4.30
N ILE A 45 13.73 7.68 4.28
CA ILE A 45 12.80 8.23 5.27
C ILE A 45 13.14 7.69 6.67
N GLY A 46 13.42 6.39 6.78
CA GLY A 46 13.81 5.76 8.04
C GLY A 46 15.09 6.34 8.61
N SER A 47 16.12 6.52 7.78
CA SER A 47 17.40 7.12 8.20
C SER A 47 17.24 8.57 8.66
N ILE A 48 16.44 9.38 7.96
CA ILE A 48 16.18 10.77 8.36
C ILE A 48 15.50 10.81 9.72
N SER A 49 14.39 10.07 9.89
CA SER A 49 13.67 10.01 11.17
C SER A 49 14.54 9.46 12.30
N PHE A 50 15.39 8.47 12.01
CA PHE A 50 16.32 7.91 12.97
C PHE A 50 17.37 8.93 13.42
N LEU A 51 17.93 9.73 12.50
CA LEU A 51 18.87 10.79 12.84
C LEU A 51 18.24 11.85 13.75
N PHE A 52 17.01 12.27 13.44
CA PHE A 52 16.26 13.20 14.31
C PHE A 52 16.04 12.62 15.71
N TYR A 53 15.65 11.34 15.80
CA TYR A 53 15.49 10.67 17.08
C TYR A 53 16.80 10.61 17.86
N MET A 54 17.90 10.22 17.21
CA MET A 54 19.23 10.15 17.84
C MET A 54 19.67 11.52 18.38
N VAL A 55 19.48 12.59 17.61
CA VAL A 55 19.77 13.97 18.09
C VAL A 55 18.88 14.31 19.28
N SER A 56 17.58 13.99 19.23
CA SER A 56 16.67 14.25 20.34
C SER A 56 17.08 13.51 21.61
N VAL A 57 17.58 12.28 21.50
CA VAL A 57 18.00 11.46 22.66
C VAL A 57 19.37 11.88 23.20
N MET A 58 20.26 12.41 22.35
CA MET A 58 21.62 12.79 22.77
C MET A 58 21.69 14.22 23.34
N VAL A 59 20.74 15.08 22.96
CA VAL A 59 20.63 16.48 23.43
C VAL A 59 19.75 16.62 24.68
N VAL A 60 18.81 15.69 24.90
CA VAL A 60 18.04 15.56 26.14
C VAL A 60 18.83 14.75 27.16
#